data_AF-A0A1I5G3P2-F1
#
_entry.id   AF-A0A1I5G3P2-F1
#
_cell.length_a   1.000
_cell.length_b   1.000
_cell.length_c   1.000
_cell.angle_alpha   90.00
_cell.angle_beta   90.00
_cell.angle_gamma   90.00
#
_symmetry.space_group_name_H-M   'P 1'
#
loop_
_entity.id
_entity.type
_entity.pdbx_description
1 polymer ?
#
loop_
_entity_poly.entity_id
_entity_poly.type
_entity_poly.pdbx_seq_one_letter_code
_entity_poly.pdbx_strand_id
1 'polypeptide(L)'
;MDVSSIQSLYGATPVTSSETKVNADTGFQSMLNSVMSLLEDTNSQIQQAHKEEVAFQLGETDNTHDLMIAEQKANIALQYTVAVRDRVLEAYQQIMQMQV
;
A
#
# COMPACT_ATOMS: atom_id res chain seq x y z
N MET A 1 11.29 -28.10 -55.19
CA MET A 1 11.77 -27.11 -54.20
C MET A 1 10.59 -26.23 -53.85
N ASP A 2 9.98 -26.49 -52.69
CA ASP A 2 8.73 -25.87 -52.27
C ASP A 2 9.03 -24.64 -51.40
N VAL A 3 8.98 -23.46 -52.02
CA VAL A 3 9.27 -22.16 -51.40
C VAL A 3 8.16 -21.70 -50.42
N SER A 4 7.08 -22.48 -50.27
CA SER A 4 5.95 -22.17 -49.38
C SER A 4 6.31 -22.37 -47.89
N SER A 5 7.36 -23.14 -47.60
CA SER A 5 7.86 -23.36 -46.24
C SER A 5 8.54 -22.14 -45.62
N ILE A 6 9.10 -21.22 -46.43
CA ILE A 6 9.82 -20.03 -45.94
C ILE A 6 8.86 -18.87 -45.60
N GLN A 7 7.68 -18.82 -46.24
CA GLN A 7 6.67 -17.79 -45.93
C GLN A 7 6.04 -17.99 -44.54
N SER A 8 6.03 -19.24 -44.04
CA SER A 8 5.52 -19.57 -42.70
C SER A 8 6.45 -19.15 -41.55
N LEU A 9 7.71 -18.79 -41.85
CA LEU A 9 8.70 -18.38 -40.86
C LEU A 9 8.80 -16.84 -40.70
N TYR A 10 8.21 -16.06 -41.62
CA TYR A 10 8.13 -14.59 -41.54
C TYR A 10 6.78 -14.10 -40.99
N GLY A 11 5.81 -15.00 -40.83
CA GLY A 11 4.55 -14.71 -40.15
C GLY A 11 4.75 -14.75 -38.64
N ALA A 12 4.98 -13.58 -38.06
CA ALA A 12 4.93 -13.27 -36.64
C ALA A 12 4.27 -14.36 -35.81
N THR A 13 5.06 -15.01 -34.94
CA THR A 13 4.49 -15.66 -33.78
C THR A 13 3.55 -14.64 -33.13
N PRO A 14 2.26 -14.95 -32.94
CA PRO A 14 1.49 -14.17 -32.00
C PRO A 14 2.19 -14.45 -30.67
N VAL A 15 3.04 -13.49 -30.27
CA VAL A 15 3.37 -13.34 -28.88
C VAL A 15 2.01 -13.08 -28.26
N THR A 16 1.40 -14.15 -27.74
CA THR A 16 0.32 -14.03 -26.79
C THR A 16 0.95 -13.31 -25.61
N SER A 17 1.02 -11.99 -25.73
CA SER A 17 0.88 -11.08 -24.63
C SER A 17 -0.42 -11.53 -24.00
N SER A 18 -0.33 -12.45 -23.04
CA SER A 18 -1.30 -12.49 -21.97
C SER A 18 -1.24 -11.10 -21.39
N GLU A 19 -2.04 -10.19 -21.96
CA GLU A 19 -2.68 -9.14 -21.22
C GLU A 19 -3.41 -9.88 -20.11
N THR A 20 -2.68 -10.14 -19.03
CA THR A 20 -3.27 -10.25 -17.72
C THR A 20 -4.02 -8.94 -17.60
N LYS A 21 -5.31 -8.97 -17.94
CA LYS A 21 -6.25 -7.98 -17.51
C LYS A 21 -6.22 -8.09 -16.00
N VAL A 22 -5.26 -7.40 -15.39
CA VAL A 22 -5.33 -7.05 -13.99
C VAL A 22 -6.61 -6.25 -13.95
N ASN A 23 -7.68 -6.90 -13.53
CA ASN A 23 -8.91 -6.22 -13.21
C ASN A 23 -8.49 -5.12 -12.24
N ALA A 24 -8.54 -3.87 -12.71
CA ALA A 24 -8.10 -2.71 -11.93
C ALA A 24 -8.82 -2.69 -10.57
N ASP A 25 -10.05 -3.21 -10.55
CA ASP A 25 -10.82 -3.49 -9.34
C ASP A 25 -10.13 -4.42 -8.35
N THR A 26 -9.53 -5.54 -8.77
CA THR A 26 -8.87 -6.48 -7.85
C THR A 26 -7.55 -5.94 -7.33
N GLY A 27 -6.81 -5.18 -8.16
CA GLY A 27 -5.59 -4.50 -7.75
C GLY A 27 -5.87 -3.38 -6.74
N PHE A 28 -6.89 -2.56 -6.99
CA PHE A 28 -7.34 -1.51 -6.09
C PHE A 28 -7.89 -2.08 -4.77
N GLN A 29 -8.70 -3.14 -4.81
CA GLN A 29 -9.19 -3.81 -3.61
C GLN A 29 -8.04 -4.35 -2.74
N SER A 30 -7.03 -4.97 -3.35
CA SER A 30 -5.85 -5.45 -2.61
C SER A 30 -5.10 -4.30 -1.92
N MET A 31 -4.87 -3.20 -2.65
CA MET A 31 -4.24 -2.01 -2.10
C MET A 31 -5.06 -1.43 -0.94
N LEU A 32 -6.38 -1.32 -1.10
CA LEU A 32 -7.28 -0.78 -0.08
C LEU A 32 -7.28 -1.65 1.19
N ASN A 33 -7.24 -2.97 1.03
CA ASN A 33 -7.07 -3.89 2.16
C ASN A 33 -5.71 -3.68 2.87
N SER A 34 -4.62 -3.47 2.12
CA SER A 34 -3.32 -3.14 2.71
C SER A 34 -3.34 -1.82 3.48
N VAL A 35 -4.05 -0.80 2.98
CA VAL A 35 -4.22 0.48 3.67
C VAL A 35 -5.05 0.32 4.94
N MET A 36 -6.10 -0.49 4.91
CA MET A 36 -6.89 -0.79 6.10
C MET A 36 -6.04 -1.47 7.18
N SER A 37 -5.23 -2.47 6.81
CA SER A 37 -4.28 -3.11 7.72
C SER A 37 -3.29 -2.10 8.31
N LEU A 38 -2.77 -1.20 7.48
CA LEU A 38 -1.82 -0.18 7.91
C LEU A 38 -2.45 0.82 8.90
N LEU A 39 -3.70 1.17 8.69
CA LEU A 39 -4.45 2.05 9.59
C LEU A 39 -4.67 1.37 10.95
N GLU A 40 -4.94 0.07 10.94
CA GLU A 40 -5.10 -0.77 12.13
C GLU A 40 -3.78 -0.88 12.91
N ASP A 41 -2.67 -1.10 12.22
CA ASP A 41 -1.32 -1.09 12.79
C ASP A 41 -0.97 0.27 13.41
N THR A 42 -1.29 1.36 12.72
CA THR A 42 -1.07 2.73 13.21
C THR A 42 -1.88 3.00 14.47
N ASN A 43 -3.15 2.57 14.51
CA ASN A 43 -3.99 2.68 15.70
C ASN A 43 -3.39 1.89 16.87
N SER A 44 -2.90 0.67 16.63
CA SER A 44 -2.20 -0.11 17.65
C SER A 44 -0.97 0.61 18.19
N GLN A 45 -0.18 1.26 17.33
CA GLN A 45 1.00 2.02 17.76
C GLN A 45 0.63 3.27 18.57
N ILE A 46 -0.42 3.99 18.17
CA ILE A 46 -0.96 5.14 18.93
C ILE A 46 -1.45 4.69 20.31
N GLN A 47 -2.20 3.59 20.39
CA GLN A 47 -2.68 3.03 21.66
C GLN A 47 -1.54 2.64 22.59
N GLN A 48 -0.47 2.06 22.04
CA GLN A 48 0.71 1.67 22.81
C GLN A 48 1.44 2.91 23.35
N ALA A 49 1.62 3.95 22.53
CA ALA A 49 2.16 5.23 22.96
C ALA A 49 1.32 5.87 24.06
N HIS A 50 -0.01 5.89 23.91
CA HIS A 50 -0.93 6.42 24.92
C HIS A 50 -0.84 5.67 26.24
N LYS A 51 -0.66 4.35 26.20
CA LYS A 51 -0.51 3.53 27.40
C LYS A 51 0.80 3.84 28.14
N GLU A 52 1.91 3.95 27.40
CA GLU A 52 3.20 4.37 27.96
C GLU A 52 3.13 5.79 28.54
N GLU A 53 2.44 6.70 27.84
CA GLU A 53 2.23 8.09 28.25
C GLU A 53 1.44 8.18 29.57
N VAL A 54 0.33 7.45 29.68
CA VAL A 54 -0.50 7.42 30.88
C VAL A 54 0.28 6.85 32.06
N ALA A 55 1.04 5.76 31.86
CA ALA A 55 1.86 5.16 32.90
C ALA A 55 2.97 6.13 33.37
N PHE A 56 3.57 6.88 32.44
CA PHE A 56 4.55 7.92 32.73
C PHE A 56 3.94 9.09 33.51
N GLN A 57 2.77 9.60 33.09
CA GLN A 57 2.06 10.68 33.78
C GLN A 57 1.58 10.28 35.19
N LEU A 58 1.26 9.00 35.41
CA LEU A 58 0.92 8.45 36.73
C LEU A 58 2.14 8.32 37.66
N GLY A 59 3.35 8.51 37.14
CA GLY A 59 4.59 8.34 37.91
C GLY A 59 4.94 6.87 38.21
N GLU A 60 4.31 5.92 37.52
CA GLU A 60 4.58 4.48 37.70
C GLU A 60 5.83 4.01 36.92
N THR A 61 6.40 4.84 36.06
CA THR A 61 7.56 4.48 35.22
C THR A 61 8.47 5.68 34.97
N ASP A 62 9.78 5.49 35.19
CA ASP A 62 10.87 6.45 34.87
C ASP A 62 11.37 6.32 33.42
N ASN A 63 10.73 5.47 32.59
CA ASN A 63 11.14 5.23 31.19
C ASN A 63 10.67 6.34 30.25
N THR A 64 11.16 7.56 30.48
CA THR A 64 11.09 8.71 29.54
C THR A 64 11.56 8.33 28.13
N HIS A 65 12.47 7.36 28.02
CA HIS A 65 12.99 6.86 26.75
C HIS A 65 11.93 6.06 25.97
N ASP A 66 11.20 5.16 26.63
CA ASP A 66 10.17 4.35 25.99
C ASP A 66 8.99 5.21 25.55
N LEU A 67 8.62 6.22 26.35
CA LEU A 67 7.64 7.23 25.96
C LEU A 67 8.05 7.97 24.68
N MET A 68 9.27 8.53 24.64
CA MET A 68 9.77 9.23 23.45
C MET A 68 9.81 8.31 22.21
N ILE A 69 10.20 7.04 22.38
CA ILE A 69 10.20 6.09 21.27
C ILE A 69 8.78 5.80 20.78
N ALA A 70 7.83 5.62 21.69
CA ALA A 70 6.45 5.34 21.34
C ALA A 70 5.78 6.54 20.64
N GLU A 71 6.00 7.76 21.16
CA GLU A 71 5.60 9.02 20.53
C GLU A 71 6.17 9.17 19.12
N GLN A 72 7.48 8.95 18.96
CA GLN A 72 8.15 9.04 17.65
C GLN A 72 7.57 8.02 16.66
N LYS A 73 7.31 6.78 17.11
CA LYS A 73 6.69 5.73 16.28
C LYS A 73 5.27 6.13 15.86
N ALA A 74 4.44 6.57 16.80
CA ALA A 74 3.08 7.01 16.53
C ALA A 74 3.06 8.18 15.52
N ASN A 75 3.97 9.15 15.68
CA ASN A 75 4.07 10.29 14.77
C ASN A 75 4.48 9.85 13.35
N ILE A 76 5.49 8.98 13.22
CA ILE A 76 5.91 8.43 11.93
C ILE A 76 4.80 7.61 11.27
N ALA A 77 4.10 6.76 12.04
CA ALA A 77 3.01 5.94 11.54
C ALA A 77 1.81 6.77 11.06
N LEU A 78 1.48 7.84 11.78
CA LEU A 78 0.47 8.80 11.37
C LEU A 78 0.84 9.49 10.06
N GLN A 79 2.07 10.01 9.95
CA GLN A 79 2.58 10.63 8.72
C GLN A 79 2.55 9.65 7.54
N TYR A 80 2.96 8.41 7.77
CA TYR A 80 2.95 7.38 6.75
C TYR A 80 1.53 7.03 6.30
N THR A 81 0.59 6.91 7.23
CA THR A 81 -0.83 6.67 6.93
C THR A 81 -1.43 7.80 6.09
N VAL A 82 -1.10 9.07 6.39
CA VAL A 82 -1.56 10.21 5.59
C VAL A 82 -1.00 10.13 4.17
N ALA A 83 0.30 9.88 4.02
CA ALA A 83 0.92 9.74 2.70
C ALA A 83 0.30 8.60 1.89
N VAL A 84 0.04 7.45 2.53
CA VAL A 84 -0.62 6.31 1.88
C VAL A 84 -2.06 6.66 1.48
N ARG A 85 -2.84 7.27 2.39
CA ARG A 85 -4.20 7.74 2.11
C ARG A 85 -4.23 8.67 0.89
N ASP A 86 -3.31 9.63 0.82
CA ASP A 86 -3.24 10.59 -0.29
C ASP A 86 -2.96 9.87 -1.61
N ARG A 87 -2.05 8.89 -1.62
CA ARG A 87 -1.78 8.06 -2.82
C ARG A 87 -2.96 7.18 -3.24
N VAL A 88 -3.74 6.67 -2.29
CA VAL A 88 -4.98 5.92 -2.62
C VAL A 88 -6.00 6.84 -3.29
N LEU A 89 -6.17 8.06 -2.78
CA LEU A 89 -7.06 9.07 -3.35
C LEU A 89 -6.63 9.47 -4.77
N GLU A 90 -5.34 9.66 -5.00
CA GLU A 90 -4.77 9.92 -6.34
C GLU A 90 -5.02 8.75 -7.29
N ALA A 91 -4.74 7.52 -6.87
CA ALA A 91 -4.96 6.32 -7.68
C ALA A 91 -6.44 6.14 -8.07
N TYR A 92 -7.35 6.39 -7.13
CA TYR A 92 -8.79 6.36 -7.39
C TYR A 92 -9.22 7.42 -8.43
N GLN A 93 -8.71 8.65 -8.30
CA GLN A 93 -8.98 9.72 -9.27
C GLN A 93 -8.43 9.39 -10.66
N GLN A 94 -7.26 8.76 -10.74
CA GLN A 94 -6.62 8.40 -12.00
C GLN A 94 -7.38 7.28 -12.73
N ILE A 95 -7.90 6.28 -12.01
CA ILE A 95 -8.76 5.23 -12.57
C ILE A 95 -10.04 5.83 -13.16
N MET A 96 -10.68 6.76 -12.42
CA MET A 96 -11.88 7.46 -12.92
C MET A 96 -11.59 8.27 -14.18
N GLN A 97 -10.44 8.94 -14.27
CA GLN A 97 -10.04 9.70 -15.47
C GLN A 97 -9.70 8.81 -16.68
N MET A 98 -9.35 7.54 -16.48
CA MET A 98 -9.13 6.60 -17.59
C MET A 98 -10.42 5.99 -18.15
N GLN A 99 -11.51 5.99 -17.37
CA GLN A 99 -12.80 5.39 -17.77
C GLN A 99 -13.78 6.38 -18.40
N VAL A 100 -13.52 7.69 -18.36
CA VAL A 100 -14.28 8.71 -19.12
C VAL A 100 -13.72 8.90 -20.52
#